data_AF-A0A537HA23-F1
#
_entry.id   AF-A0A537HA23-F1
#
_cell.length_a   1.000
_cell.length_b   1.000
_cell.length_c   1.000
_cell.angle_alpha   90.00
_cell.angle_beta   90.00
_cell.angle_gamma   90.00
#
_symmetry.space_group_name_H-M   'P 1'
#
loop_
_entity.id
_entity.type
_entity.pdbx_description
1 polymer ?
#
loop_
_entity_poly.entity_id
_entity_poly.type
_entity_poly.pdbx_seq_one_letter_code
_entity_poly.pdbx_strand_id
1 'polypeptide(L)'
;MLTDLNLTDMETGYKAFRREVFSKIRIEENRFGFEPEITAKIAKLRCRVYEVPISYFGRDYSEGKKITWKDGIAALYCIAKYNLRRNA
;
A
#
# COMPACT_ATOMS: atom_id res chain seq x y z
N MET A 1 -3.91 -12.37 -5.77
CA MET A 1 -4.29 -13.47 -4.84
C MET A 1 -5.25 -13.06 -3.73
N LEU A 2 -5.20 -11.83 -3.18
CA LEU A 2 -6.22 -11.32 -2.25
C LEU A 2 -6.95 -10.06 -2.77
N THR A 3 -6.23 -9.21 -3.49
CA THR A 3 -6.74 -7.99 -4.15
C THR A 3 -7.00 -8.17 -5.65
N ASP A 4 -6.58 -9.29 -6.23
CA ASP A 4 -6.54 -9.52 -7.69
C ASP A 4 -5.71 -8.49 -8.49
N LEU A 5 -4.83 -7.73 -7.81
CA LEU A 5 -3.87 -6.84 -8.46
C LEU A 5 -2.54 -7.56 -8.68
N ASN A 6 -1.91 -7.32 -9.83
CA ASN A 6 -0.56 -7.78 -10.14
C ASN A 6 0.38 -6.56 -10.15
N LEU A 7 1.01 -6.28 -9.01
CA LEU A 7 1.91 -5.15 -8.80
C LEU A 7 3.32 -5.69 -8.55
N THR A 8 4.34 -5.06 -9.12
CA THR A 8 5.74 -5.40 -8.85
C THR A 8 6.24 -4.70 -7.59
N ASP A 9 5.74 -3.50 -7.30
CA ASP A 9 6.08 -2.74 -6.09
C ASP A 9 4.83 -2.11 -5.45
N MET A 10 4.30 -2.78 -4.42
CA MET A 10 3.14 -2.30 -3.66
C MET A 10 3.52 -1.20 -2.66
N GLU A 11 4.74 -1.21 -2.13
CA GLU A 11 5.24 -0.29 -1.09
C GLU A 11 5.90 0.95 -1.71
N THR A 12 5.61 1.22 -2.99
CA THR A 12 6.10 2.39 -3.68
C THR A 12 5.55 3.65 -3.02
N GLY A 13 6.46 4.44 -2.43
CA GLY A 13 6.13 5.70 -1.74
C GLY A 13 5.60 6.80 -2.66
N TYR A 14 5.45 6.52 -3.96
CA TYR A 14 4.85 7.41 -4.95
C TYR A 14 3.56 6.81 -5.49
N LYS A 15 2.43 7.40 -5.10
CA LYS A 15 1.10 7.05 -5.64
C LYS A 15 0.33 8.30 -6.02
N ALA A 16 -0.36 8.24 -7.14
CA ALA A 16 -1.26 9.28 -7.59
C ALA A 16 -2.68 8.72 -7.71
N PHE A 17 -3.65 9.47 -7.22
CA PHE A 17 -5.06 9.07 -7.21
C PHE A 17 -5.92 10.17 -7.81
N ARG A 18 -6.99 9.76 -8.52
CA ARG A 18 -8.08 10.69 -8.81
C ARG A 18 -8.75 11.08 -7.49
N ARG A 19 -9.04 12.38 -7.32
CA ARG A 19 -9.68 12.90 -6.11
C ARG A 19 -10.96 12.16 -5.74
N GLU A 20 -11.80 11.88 -6.73
CA GLU A 20 -13.08 11.17 -6.59
C GLU A 20 -12.96 9.72 -6.10
N VAL A 21 -11.79 9.09 -6.32
CA VAL A 21 -11.49 7.74 -5.81
C VAL A 21 -10.98 7.86 -4.38
N PHE A 22 -9.99 8.74 -4.17
CA PHE A 22 -9.35 8.89 -2.87
C PHE A 22 -10.32 9.38 -1.79
N SER A 23 -11.28 10.24 -2.14
CA SER A 23 -12.31 10.74 -1.20
C SER A 23 -13.24 9.67 -0.65
N LYS A 24 -13.32 8.49 -1.29
CA LYS A 24 -14.13 7.35 -0.84
C LYS A 24 -13.41 6.48 0.19
N ILE A 25 -12.12 6.75 0.44
CA ILE A 25 -11.26 5.92 1.26
C ILE A 25 -11.01 6.62 2.59
N ARG A 26 -11.40 5.96 3.68
CA ARG A 26 -10.96 6.35 5.01
C ARG A 26 -9.66 5.60 5.32
N ILE A 27 -8.62 6.33 5.70
CA ILE A 27 -7.34 5.75 6.13
C ILE A 27 -7.41 5.49 7.64
N GLU A 28 -6.92 4.33 8.07
CA GLU A 28 -6.94 3.91 9.47
C GLU A 28 -5.53 3.54 9.97
N GLU A 29 -4.65 3.05 9.10
CA GLU A 29 -3.28 2.70 9.45
C GLU A 29 -2.33 3.90 9.42
N ASN A 30 -1.25 3.77 10.18
CA ASN A 30 -0.16 4.73 10.21
C ASN A 30 1.14 4.10 9.72
N ARG A 31 2.13 4.93 9.39
CA ARG A 31 3.46 4.50 8.91
C ARG A 31 3.34 3.61 7.66
N PHE A 32 4.05 2.49 7.62
CA PHE A 32 4.09 1.57 6.47
C PHE A 32 2.83 0.70 6.35
N GLY A 33 1.95 0.65 7.36
CA GLY A 33 0.67 -0.05 7.25
C GLY A 33 -0.31 0.59 6.26
N PHE A 34 -0.08 1.87 5.92
CA PHE A 34 -0.85 2.61 4.92
C PHE A 34 -0.83 1.93 3.55
N GLU A 35 0.31 1.40 3.13
CA GLU A 35 0.54 0.85 1.79
C GLU A 35 -0.30 -0.41 1.52
N PRO A 36 -0.32 -1.42 2.42
CA PRO A 36 -1.27 -2.53 2.32
C PRO A 36 -2.73 -2.11 2.39
N GLU A 37 -3.08 -1.15 3.26
CA GLU A 37 -4.45 -0.69 3.45
C GLU A 37 -5.00 -0.03 2.18
N ILE A 38 -4.27 0.96 1.64
CA ILE A 38 -4.71 1.72 0.47
C ILE A 38 -4.83 0.80 -0.74
N THR A 39 -3.89 -0.12 -0.92
CA THR A 39 -3.90 -1.10 -2.01
C THR A 39 -5.13 -2.00 -1.92
N ALA A 40 -5.43 -2.54 -0.74
CA ALA A 40 -6.60 -3.38 -0.54
C ALA A 40 -7.93 -2.61 -0.75
N LYS A 41 -8.03 -1.37 -0.27
CA LYS A 41 -9.23 -0.53 -0.44
C LYS A 41 -9.44 -0.11 -1.90
N ILE A 42 -8.38 0.25 -2.62
CA ILE A 42 -8.43 0.57 -4.06
C ILE A 42 -8.85 -0.64 -4.89
N ALA A 43 -8.30 -1.83 -4.58
CA ALA A 43 -8.67 -3.06 -5.24
C ALA A 43 -10.18 -3.37 -5.09
N LYS A 44 -10.72 -3.18 -3.88
CA LYS A 44 -12.16 -3.37 -3.60
C LYS A 44 -13.06 -2.38 -4.35
N LEU A 45 -12.59 -1.17 -4.61
CA LEU A 45 -13.29 -0.19 -5.43
C LEU A 45 -13.27 -0.53 -6.93
N ARG A 46 -12.58 -1.61 -7.35
CA ARG A 46 -12.45 -2.06 -8.74
C ARG A 46 -11.98 -0.94 -9.68
N CYS A 47 -11.10 -0.08 -9.18
CA CYS A 47 -10.48 0.99 -9.96
C CYS A 47 -9.45 0.42 -10.93
N ARG A 48 -9.19 1.14 -12.03
CA ARG A 48 -8.05 0.81 -12.91
C ARG A 48 -6.76 1.28 -12.25
N VAL A 49 -5.81 0.35 -12.09
CA VAL A 49 -4.51 0.60 -11.49
C VAL A 49 -3.45 0.39 -12.56
N TYR A 50 -2.48 1.31 -12.65
CA TYR A 50 -1.36 1.24 -13.57
C TYR A 50 -0.08 1.44 -12.79
N GLU A 51 0.91 0.59 -13.07
CA GLU A 51 2.27 0.74 -12.55
C GLU A 51 3.12 1.47 -13.58
N VAL A 52 3.79 2.53 -13.15
CA VAL A 52 4.66 3.35 -13.99
C VAL A 52 6.08 3.22 -13.45
N PRO A 53 7.06 2.83 -14.28
CA PRO A 53 8.43 2.66 -13.82
C PRO A 53 9.03 4.01 -13.41
N ILE A 54 9.77 3.99 -12.29
CA ILE A 54 10.49 5.16 -11.78
C ILE A 54 11.95 4.79 -11.50
N SER A 55 12.84 5.77 -11.58
CA SER A 55 14.20 5.63 -11.07
C SER A 55 14.22 6.00 -9.58
N TYR A 56 14.71 5.11 -8.74
CA TYR A 56 14.82 5.32 -7.30
C TYR A 56 16.27 5.20 -6.85
N PHE A 57 16.76 6.20 -6.13
CA PHE A 57 18.04 6.16 -5.45
C PHE A 57 17.80 5.81 -3.97
N GLY A 58 18.07 4.55 -3.62
CA GLY A 58 17.86 4.04 -2.27
C GLY A 58 18.86 4.60 -1.27
N ARG A 59 18.38 4.79 -0.03
CA ARG A 59 19.24 5.10 1.12
C ARG A 59 19.66 3.84 1.84
N ASP A 60 20.90 3.82 2.31
CA ASP A 60 21.40 2.76 3.20
C ASP A 60 20.80 2.90 4.61
N TYR A 61 20.88 1.82 5.40
CA TYR A 61 20.47 1.85 6.80
C TYR A 61 21.28 2.87 7.62
N SER A 62 22.57 3.03 7.30
CA SER A 62 23.44 4.04 7.90
C SER A 62 22.98 5.48 7.62
N GLU A 63 22.26 5.72 6.53
CA GLU A 63 21.70 7.02 6.13
C GLU A 63 20.30 7.28 6.73
N GLY A 64 19.95 6.56 7.80
CA GLY A 64 18.70 6.73 8.53
C GLY A 64 17.49 6.14 7.81
N LYS A 65 17.64 4.94 7.23
CA LYS A 65 16.50 4.17 6.71
C LYS A 65 15.56 3.82 7.87
N LYS A 66 14.31 4.28 7.79
CA LYS A 66 13.32 4.17 8.88
C LYS A 66 12.57 2.83 8.90
N ILE A 67 12.82 1.94 7.95
CA ILE A 67 12.15 0.63 7.84
C ILE A 67 12.85 -0.40 8.71
N THR A 68 12.07 -1.19 9.43
CA THR A 68 12.54 -2.25 10.32
C THR A 68 11.78 -3.55 10.03
N TRP A 69 12.30 -4.68 10.51
CA TRP A 69 11.63 -5.98 10.37
C TRP A 69 10.23 -6.01 11.02
N LYS A 70 10.01 -5.18 12.05
CA LYS A 70 8.71 -5.00 12.68
C LYS A 70 7.68 -4.41 11.72
N ASP A 71 8.11 -3.53 10.82
CA ASP A 71 7.25 -2.97 9.77
C ASP A 71 6.83 -4.06 8.78
N GLY A 72 7.70 -5.05 8.51
CA GLY A 72 7.35 -6.23 7.70
C GLY A 72 6.26 -7.09 8.32
N ILE A 73 6.33 -7.36 9.63
CA ILE A 73 5.26 -8.09 10.34
C ILE A 73 3.96 -7.28 10.36
N ALA A 74 4.05 -5.96 10.61
CA ALA A 74 2.90 -5.07 10.56
C ALA A 74 2.24 -5.06 9.17
N ALA A 75 3.04 -5.06 8.09
CA ALA A 75 2.54 -5.13 6.73
C ALA A 75 1.77 -6.45 6.47
N LEU A 76 2.31 -7.59 6.88
CA LEU A 76 1.60 -8.88 6.78
C LEU A 76 0.27 -8.88 7.54
N TYR A 77 0.25 -8.31 8.75
CA TYR A 77 -0.98 -8.14 9.52
C TYR A 77 -1.99 -7.25 8.79
N CYS A 78 -1.55 -6.11 8.22
CA CYS A 78 -2.43 -5.22 7.46
C CYS A 78 -2.99 -5.91 6.20
N ILE A 79 -2.14 -6.63 5.45
CA ILE A 79 -2.58 -7.42 4.29
C ILE A 79 -3.69 -8.39 4.72
N ALA A 80 -3.49 -9.16 5.79
CA ALA A 80 -4.52 -10.08 6.28
C ALA A 80 -5.79 -9.33 6.74
N LYS A 81 -5.65 -8.29 7.57
CA LYS A 81 -6.75 -7.48 8.12
C LYS A 81 -7.63 -6.90 7.01
N TYR A 82 -7.04 -6.20 6.04
CA TYR A 82 -7.80 -5.45 5.03
C TYR A 82 -8.29 -6.31 3.86
N ASN A 83 -7.64 -7.44 3.58
CA ASN A 83 -8.12 -8.35 2.54
C ASN A 83 -9.17 -9.34 3.04
N LEU A 84 -9.07 -9.82 4.28
CA LEU A 84 -10.00 -10.81 4.84
C LEU A 84 -11.24 -10.16 5.47
N ARG A 85 -11.15 -8.93 5.99
CA ARG A 85 -12.36 -8.20 6.43
C ARG A 85 -13.13 -7.71 5.21
N ARG A 86 -14.36 -8.19 5.09
CA ARG A 86 -15.27 -7.97 3.95
C ARG A 86 -16.05 -6.64 4.01
N ASN A 87 -15.72 -5.75 4.92
CA ASN A 87 -16.43 -4.48 5.05
C ASN A 87 -15.75 -3.42 4.18
N ALA A 88 -16.54 -2.94 3.22
CA ALA A 88 -16.25 -1.84 2.32
C ALA A 88 -16.35 -0.49 3.06
#